data_AF-A0A814IWK5-F1
#
_entry.id   AF-A0A814IWK5-F1
#
_cell.length_a   1.000
_cell.length_b   1.000
_cell.length_c   1.000
_cell.angle_alpha   90.00
_cell.angle_beta   90.00
_cell.angle_gamma   90.00
#
_symmetry.space_group_name_H-M   'P 1'
#
loop_
_entity.id
_entity.type
_entity.pdbx_description
1 polymer ?
#
loop_
_entity_poly.entity_id
_entity_poly.type
_entity_poly.pdbx_seq_one_letter_code
_entity_poly.pdbx_strand_id
1 'polypeptide(L)'
;MLIKSLPSNHSDLAGAYNVVARVYLEKNELNLALENYEKAYEIRQKQSPSHPSLIVASLHNIANILREKKMFDSALDYFQRAFQLEETTYPNDREQKAIILQNMENTYLEKDDIDTALDHLLRALNIV
;
A
#
# COMPACT_ATOMS: atom_id res chain seq x y z
N MET A 1 -6.21 6.27 -38.38
CA MET A 1 -7.40 5.45 -38.08
C MET A 1 -7.51 5.29 -36.57
N LEU A 2 -8.66 5.71 -36.01
CA LEU A 2 -9.27 5.18 -34.78
C LEU A 2 -8.47 5.24 -33.45
N ILE A 3 -8.25 6.44 -32.91
CA ILE A 3 -8.37 6.62 -31.45
C ILE A 3 -9.86 6.91 -31.18
N LYS A 4 -10.69 5.87 -31.35
CA LYS A 4 -12.11 5.95 -31.04
C LYS A 4 -12.26 5.66 -29.55
N SER A 5 -12.55 6.71 -28.80
CA SER A 5 -13.25 6.72 -27.50
C SER A 5 -13.39 5.35 -26.81
N LEU A 6 -12.42 5.00 -25.98
CA LEU A 6 -12.73 4.18 -24.81
C LEU A 6 -13.25 5.17 -23.75
N PRO A 7 -14.39 4.91 -23.08
CA PRO A 7 -14.65 5.61 -21.84
C PRO A 7 -13.42 5.34 -20.99
N SER A 8 -12.72 6.37 -20.54
CA SER A 8 -11.60 6.21 -19.61
C SER A 8 -12.16 5.60 -18.34
N ASN A 9 -12.24 4.27 -18.31
CA ASN A 9 -12.70 3.54 -17.15
C ASN A 9 -11.69 3.89 -16.07
N HIS A 10 -12.19 4.45 -14.98
CA HIS A 10 -11.35 4.99 -13.92
C HIS A 10 -10.32 3.95 -13.39
N SER A 11 -10.54 2.65 -13.62
CA SER A 11 -9.60 1.56 -13.28
C SER A 11 -8.33 1.59 -14.14
N ASP A 12 -8.46 1.82 -15.45
CA ASP A 12 -7.31 1.97 -16.36
C ASP A 12 -6.48 3.20 -15.98
N LEU A 13 -7.16 4.27 -15.54
CA LEU A 13 -6.50 5.48 -15.07
C LEU A 13 -5.74 5.25 -13.75
N ALA A 14 -6.32 4.52 -12.78
CA ALA A 14 -5.61 4.13 -11.56
C ALA A 14 -4.40 3.24 -11.87
N GLY A 15 -4.53 2.33 -12.83
CA GLY A 15 -3.41 1.52 -13.34
C GLY A 15 -2.29 2.38 -13.93
N ALA A 16 -2.65 3.38 -14.76
CA ALA A 16 -1.68 4.31 -15.33
C ALA A 16 -0.92 5.11 -14.25
N TYR A 17 -1.64 5.66 -13.27
CA TYR A 17 -1.00 6.36 -12.15
C TYR A 17 -0.04 5.45 -11.36
N ASN A 18 -0.42 4.19 -11.12
CA ASN A 18 0.45 3.22 -10.44
C ASN A 18 1.74 2.94 -11.24
N VAL A 19 1.65 2.84 -12.57
CA VAL A 19 2.84 2.67 -13.43
C VAL A 19 3.72 3.92 -13.40
N VAL A 20 3.14 5.11 -13.48
CA VAL A 20 3.88 6.38 -13.38
C VAL A 20 4.58 6.51 -12.03
N ALA A 21 3.91 6.13 -10.94
CA ALA A 21 4.50 6.12 -9.60
C ALA A 21 5.73 5.22 -9.52
N ARG A 22 5.66 4.00 -10.07
CA ARG A 22 6.81 3.09 -10.17
C ARG A 22 7.97 3.71 -10.94
N VAL A 23 7.70 4.37 -12.07
CA VAL A 23 8.76 5.04 -12.84
C VAL A 23 9.44 6.14 -12.03
N TYR A 24 8.68 6.92 -11.24
CA TYR A 24 9.27 7.91 -10.35
C TYR A 24 10.06 7.28 -9.20
N LEU A 25 9.61 6.15 -8.66
CA LEU A 25 10.34 5.40 -7.64
C LEU A 25 11.70 4.91 -8.14
N GLU A 26 11.76 4.35 -9.35
CA GLU A 26 13.04 3.94 -10.00
C GLU A 26 13.98 5.14 -10.22
N LYS A 27 13.44 6.35 -10.32
CA LYS A 27 14.20 7.60 -10.43
C LYS A 27 14.55 8.22 -9.06
N ASN A 28 14.17 7.58 -7.96
CA ASN A 28 14.28 8.08 -6.59
C ASN A 28 13.53 9.40 -6.34
N GLU A 29 12.49 9.69 -7.14
CA GLU A 29 11.64 10.87 -7.04
C GLU A 29 10.45 10.60 -6.11
N LEU A 30 10.73 10.37 -4.82
CA LEU A 30 9.76 9.82 -3.85
C LEU A 30 8.49 10.66 -3.68
N ASN A 31 8.57 11.99 -3.80
CA ASN A 31 7.39 12.85 -3.71
C ASN A 31 6.44 12.64 -4.89
N LEU A 32 6.98 12.52 -6.11
CA LEU A 32 6.19 12.29 -7.30
C LEU A 32 5.63 10.86 -7.31
N ALA A 33 6.41 9.88 -6.82
CA ALA A 33 5.91 8.53 -6.64
C ALA A 33 4.70 8.49 -5.70
N LEU A 34 4.82 9.15 -4.53
CA LEU A 34 3.75 9.23 -3.53
C LEU A 34 2.48 9.86 -4.12
N GLU A 35 2.59 11.03 -4.75
CA GLU A 35 1.45 11.73 -5.33
C GLU A 35 0.70 10.86 -6.35
N ASN A 36 1.43 10.10 -7.18
CA ASN A 36 0.81 9.23 -8.17
C ASN A 36 0.17 7.99 -7.53
N TYR A 37 0.77 7.40 -6.48
CA TYR A 37 0.11 6.31 -5.75
C TYR A 37 -1.15 6.77 -5.00
N GLU A 38 -1.15 7.98 -4.43
CA GLU A 38 -2.33 8.58 -3.79
C GLU A 38 -3.47 8.81 -4.80
N LYS A 39 -3.16 9.33 -5.99
CA LYS A 39 -4.14 9.46 -7.09
C LYS A 39 -4.73 8.11 -7.49
N ALA A 40 -3.90 7.07 -7.61
CA ALA A 40 -4.38 5.71 -7.90
C ALA A 40 -5.30 5.19 -6.78
N TYR A 41 -4.92 5.42 -5.51
CA TYR A 41 -5.69 5.04 -4.34
C TYR A 41 -7.06 5.73 -4.27
N GLU A 42 -7.11 7.05 -4.48
CA GLU A 42 -8.37 7.81 -4.51
C GLU A 42 -9.34 7.30 -5.57
N ILE A 43 -8.82 6.98 -6.76
CA ILE A 43 -9.65 6.45 -7.83
C ILE A 43 -10.20 5.08 -7.44
N ARG A 44 -9.36 4.18 -6.94
CA ARG A 44 -9.77 2.83 -6.50
C ARG A 44 -10.80 2.88 -5.38
N GLN A 45 -10.71 3.84 -4.45
CA GLN A 45 -11.75 4.06 -3.44
C GLN A 45 -13.09 4.52 -4.03
N LYS A 46 -13.06 5.45 -4.99
CA LYS A 46 -14.28 6.00 -5.63
C LYS A 46 -15.01 5.00 -6.51
N GLN A 47 -14.31 4.01 -7.06
CA GLN A 47 -14.91 2.97 -7.92
C GLN A 47 -15.77 1.94 -7.19
N SER A 48 -16.02 2.15 -5.88
CA SER A 48 -16.68 1.23 -4.97
C SER A 48 -15.84 -0.03 -4.68
N PRO A 49 -15.92 -0.58 -3.45
CA PRO A 49 -15.00 -1.58 -2.89
C PRO A 49 -15.04 -2.99 -3.54
N SER A 50 -15.47 -3.11 -4.79
CA SER A 50 -15.49 -4.37 -5.55
C SER A 50 -14.10 -4.95 -5.82
N HIS A 51 -13.04 -4.18 -5.59
CA HIS A 51 -11.65 -4.63 -5.70
C HIS A 51 -10.81 -4.27 -4.46
N PRO A 52 -11.12 -4.88 -3.30
CA PRO A 52 -10.44 -4.58 -2.03
C PRO A 52 -8.93 -4.87 -2.11
N SER A 53 -8.53 -5.92 -2.83
CA SER A 53 -7.11 -6.23 -3.07
C SER A 53 -6.33 -5.09 -3.75
N LEU A 54 -6.95 -4.34 -4.66
CA LEU A 54 -6.31 -3.18 -5.30
C LEU A 54 -6.16 -1.99 -4.34
N ILE A 55 -7.09 -1.85 -3.40
CA ILE A 55 -7.03 -0.84 -2.33
C ILE A 55 -5.92 -1.21 -1.34
N VAL A 56 -5.82 -2.48 -0.93
CA VAL A 56 -4.72 -3.01 -0.09
C VAL A 56 -3.37 -2.76 -0.76
N ALA A 57 -3.22 -3.09 -2.03
CA ALA A 57 -1.98 -2.86 -2.78
C ALA A 57 -1.60 -1.36 -2.85
N SER A 58 -2.59 -0.48 -3.02
CA SER A 58 -2.37 0.98 -2.98
C SER A 58 -1.87 1.46 -1.62
N LEU A 59 -2.52 1.02 -0.54
CA LEU A 59 -2.13 1.38 0.83
C LEU A 59 -0.71 0.90 1.14
N HIS A 60 -0.38 -0.32 0.74
CA HIS A 60 0.97 -0.89 0.87
C HIS A 60 2.01 -0.04 0.13
N ASN A 61 1.76 0.32 -1.13
CA ASN A 61 2.71 1.13 -1.92
C ASN A 61 2.94 2.51 -1.29
N ILE A 62 1.87 3.16 -0.81
CA ILE A 62 1.97 4.45 -0.12
C ILE A 62 2.80 4.30 1.16
N ALA A 63 2.54 3.26 1.96
CA ALA A 63 3.28 2.99 3.19
C ALA A 63 4.78 2.78 2.94
N ASN A 64 5.16 2.01 1.91
CA ASN A 64 6.56 1.81 1.53
C ASN A 64 7.26 3.14 1.19
N ILE A 65 6.62 4.00 0.39
CA ILE A 65 7.19 5.32 0.07
C ILE A 65 7.33 6.18 1.33
N LEU A 66 6.35 6.17 2.22
CA LEU A 66 6.42 6.90 3.49
C LEU A 66 7.56 6.38 4.38
N ARG A 67 7.79 5.06 4.41
CA ARG A 67 8.91 4.43 5.12
C ARG A 67 10.25 4.88 4.54
N GLU A 68 10.43 4.84 3.23
CA GLU A 68 11.64 5.33 2.56
C GLU A 68 11.90 6.82 2.83
N LYS A 69 10.83 7.61 2.98
CA LYS A 69 10.89 9.02 3.38
C LYS A 69 11.09 9.23 4.89
N LYS A 70 11.25 8.16 5.68
CA LYS A 70 11.37 8.14 7.15
C LYS A 70 10.16 8.73 7.89
N MET A 71 9.00 8.75 7.24
CA MET A 71 7.72 9.15 7.82
C MET A 71 7.05 7.93 8.47
N PHE A 72 7.73 7.36 9.48
CA PHE A 72 7.41 6.03 10.01
C PHE A 72 5.99 5.91 10.56
N ASP A 73 5.52 6.90 11.34
CA ASP A 73 4.16 6.85 11.91
C ASP A 73 3.08 6.87 10.83
N SER A 74 3.29 7.64 9.76
CA SER A 74 2.39 7.63 8.61
C SER A 74 2.46 6.30 7.87
N ALA A 75 3.65 5.74 7.64
CA ALA A 75 3.78 4.43 7.01
C ALA A 75 3.03 3.34 7.78
N LEU A 76 3.16 3.34 9.11
CA LEU A 76 2.47 2.41 10.00
C LEU A 76 0.94 2.55 9.95
N ASP A 77 0.40 3.78 9.91
CA ASP A 77 -1.04 4.01 9.70
C ASP A 77 -1.54 3.34 8.41
N TYR A 78 -0.82 3.55 7.30
CA TYR A 78 -1.19 2.98 6.01
C TYR A 78 -1.08 1.44 5.99
N PHE A 79 -0.03 0.86 6.59
CA PHE A 79 0.06 -0.60 6.73
C PHE A 79 -1.05 -1.16 7.62
N GLN A 80 -1.39 -0.51 8.73
CA GLN A 80 -2.46 -0.95 9.62
C GLN A 80 -3.83 -0.92 8.93
N ARG A 81 -4.09 0.09 8.10
CA ARG A 81 -5.30 0.16 7.25
C ARG A 81 -5.32 -0.94 6.20
N ALA A 82 -4.17 -1.25 5.58
CA ALA A 82 -4.04 -2.35 4.64
C ALA A 82 -4.35 -3.69 5.31
N PHE A 83 -3.76 -3.93 6.50
CA PHE A 83 -3.98 -5.13 7.29
C PHE A 83 -5.46 -5.30 7.68
N GLN A 84 -6.12 -4.24 8.16
CA GLN A 84 -7.52 -4.31 8.56
C GLN A 84 -8.45 -4.61 7.39
N LEU A 85 -8.18 -4.03 6.21
CA LEU A 85 -8.94 -4.33 5.01
C LEU A 85 -8.72 -5.78 4.53
N GLU A 86 -7.47 -6.26 4.57
CA GLU A 86 -7.12 -7.63 4.23
C GLU A 86 -7.79 -8.64 5.19
N GLU A 87 -7.69 -8.41 6.50
CA GLU A 87 -8.29 -9.26 7.54
C GLU A 87 -9.82 -9.34 7.40
N THR A 88 -10.47 -8.22 7.09
CA THR A 88 -11.94 -8.18 6.94
C THR A 88 -12.43 -8.77 5.62
N THR A 89 -11.64 -8.68 4.56
CA THR A 89 -12.07 -9.11 3.22
C THR A 89 -11.61 -10.52 2.86
N TYR A 90 -10.40 -10.88 3.29
CA TYR A 90 -9.71 -12.12 2.98
C TYR A 90 -9.14 -12.75 4.27
N PRO A 91 -9.99 -13.12 5.26
CA PRO A 91 -9.53 -13.57 6.58
C PRO A 91 -8.63 -14.82 6.54
N ASN A 92 -8.73 -15.63 5.48
CA ASN A 92 -7.93 -16.84 5.30
C ASN A 92 -6.64 -16.61 4.50
N ASP A 93 -6.40 -15.40 3.97
CA ASP A 93 -5.17 -15.07 3.26
C ASP A 93 -4.04 -14.77 4.25
N ARG A 94 -3.44 -15.84 4.79
CA ARG A 94 -2.34 -15.73 5.75
C ARG A 94 -1.07 -15.15 5.12
N GLU A 95 -0.84 -15.41 3.84
CA GLU A 95 0.35 -14.97 3.13
C GLU A 95 0.38 -13.45 3.00
N GLN A 96 -0.71 -12.86 2.50
CA GLN A 96 -0.78 -11.41 2.31
C GLN A 96 -0.72 -10.66 3.66
N LYS A 97 -1.34 -11.22 4.71
CA LYS A 97 -1.27 -10.68 6.07
C LYS A 97 0.14 -10.74 6.66
N ALA A 98 0.87 -11.84 6.48
CA ALA A 98 2.25 -11.98 6.93
C ALA A 98 3.16 -10.94 6.25
N ILE A 99 2.99 -10.71 4.95
CA ILE A 99 3.73 -9.68 4.20
C ILE A 99 3.50 -8.28 4.78
N ILE A 100 2.25 -7.93 5.12
CA ILE A 100 1.95 -6.61 5.69
C ILE A 100 2.61 -6.47 7.06
N LEU A 101 2.52 -7.49 7.92
CA LEU A 101 3.11 -7.48 9.25
C LEU A 101 4.64 -7.39 9.23
N GLN A 102 5.30 -8.11 8.31
CA GLN A 102 6.75 -8.01 8.13
C GLN A 102 7.16 -6.59 7.70
N ASN A 103 6.36 -5.92 6.86
CA ASN A 103 6.65 -4.53 6.51
C ASN A 103 6.46 -3.56 7.69
N MET A 104 5.46 -3.80 8.56
CA MET A 104 5.29 -3.04 9.80
C MET A 104 6.48 -3.25 10.75
N GLU A 105 6.92 -4.49 10.93
CA GLU A 105 8.12 -4.84 11.71
C GLU A 105 9.35 -4.09 11.19
N ASN A 106 9.64 -4.18 9.89
CA ASN A 106 10.74 -3.44 9.26
C ASN A 106 10.63 -1.93 9.51
N THR A 107 9.41 -1.37 9.48
CA THR A 107 9.18 0.05 9.74
C THR A 107 9.48 0.42 11.20
N TYR A 108 9.12 -0.42 12.17
CA TYR A 108 9.46 -0.20 13.58
C TYR A 108 10.97 -0.33 13.84
N LEU A 109 11.64 -1.30 13.22
CA LEU A 109 13.09 -1.45 13.28
C LEU A 109 13.81 -0.21 12.72
N GLU A 110 13.37 0.29 11.56
CA GLU A 110 13.93 1.52 10.97
C GLU A 110 13.65 2.79 11.80
N LYS A 111 12.55 2.79 12.57
CA LYS A 111 12.19 3.88 13.51
C LYS A 111 13.05 3.89 14.78
N ASP A 112 13.88 2.87 15.02
CA ASP A 112 14.60 2.62 16.28
C ASP A 112 13.64 2.43 17.49
N ASP A 113 12.40 2.00 17.21
CA ASP A 113 11.36 1.68 18.19
C ASP A 113 11.31 0.16 18.39
N ILE A 114 12.38 -0.37 18.98
CA ILE A 114 12.66 -1.81 19.08
C ILE A 114 11.59 -2.54 19.91
N ASP A 115 11.06 -1.90 20.96
CA ASP A 115 10.03 -2.50 21.82
C ASP A 115 8.70 -2.69 21.05
N THR A 116 8.31 -1.75 20.18
CA THR A 116 7.09 -1.90 19.37
C THR A 116 7.28 -2.86 18.19
N ALA A 117 8.50 -2.94 17.63
CA ALA A 117 8.86 -3.93 16.62
C ALA A 117 8.63 -5.36 17.14
N LEU A 118 9.05 -5.63 18.39
CA LEU A 118 8.94 -6.94 19.02
C LEU A 118 7.48 -7.38 19.22
N ASP A 119 6.58 -6.48 19.61
CA ASP A 119 5.14 -6.80 19.76
C ASP A 119 4.49 -7.18 18.41
N HIS A 120 4.80 -6.46 17.34
CA HIS A 120 4.27 -6.75 16.01
C HIS A 120 4.80 -8.07 15.44
N LEU A 121 6.08 -8.36 15.70
CA LEU A 121 6.73 -9.63 15.34
C LEU A 121 6.05 -10.81 16.06
N LEU A 122 5.72 -10.66 17.35
CA LEU A 122 4.97 -11.67 18.12
C LEU A 122 3.53 -11.86 17.61
N ARG A 123 2.85 -10.78 17.19
CA ARG A 123 1.53 -10.88 16.55
C ARG A 123 1.60 -11.61 15.21
N ALA A 124 2.60 -11.32 14.39
CA ALA A 124 2.83 -12.01 13.11
C ALA A 124 3.03 -13.51 13.29
N LEU A 125 3.85 -13.91 14.26
CA LEU A 125 4.10 -15.32 14.59
C LEU A 125 2.85 -16.07 15.08
N ASN A 126 1.88 -15.38 15.69
CA ASN A 126 0.64 -15.99 16.18
C ASN A 126 -0.47 -16.09 15.12
N ILE A 127 -0.31 -15.45 13.96
CA ILE A 127 -1.28 -15.50 12.85
C ILE A 127 -0.93 -16.63 11.85
N VAL A 128 0.29 -17.17 11.90
CA VAL A 128 0.78 -18.27 11.02
C VAL A 128 0.31 -19.64 11.49
#